data_AF-A0A7C8YVA4-F1
#
_entry.id   AF-A0A7C8YVA4-F1
#
_cell.length_a   1.000
_cell.length_b   1.000
_cell.length_c   1.000
_cell.angle_alpha   90.00
_cell.angle_beta   90.00
_cell.angle_gamma   90.00
#
_symmetry.space_group_name_H-M   'P 1'
#
loop_
_entity.id
_entity.type
_entity.pdbx_description
1 polymer ?
#
loop_
_entity_poly.entity_id
_entity_poly.type
_entity_poly.pdbx_seq_one_letter_code
_entity_poly.pdbx_strand_id
1 'polypeptide(L)'
;MMKTVVYQGENFLGEVEIYFENNTNNEVMRMMMMMKRVIRISHFSQASERCPPLAVLHTITSSGICFKMESSSSYNAFDQHHQDSPLVALHSTCVRDNKTAVIPLGEQEIHLVAMRSRRMSSTTPCFWGFCVGSGLYDSCLSMLNLRCLGIVFDLDETLIVANTMRSFEDRIEALQRKISVETDPHRLAGMMAEVKRYQDDRAILKQYAETDQVVDNGKVYKVEAEVIPA
;
A
#
# COMPACT_ATOMS: atom_id res chain seq x y z
N MET A 1 -0.08 -4.28 -21.71
CA MET A 1 1.01 -3.30 -21.91
C MET A 1 0.50 -2.15 -22.77
N MET A 2 0.83 -0.90 -22.43
CA MET A 2 0.54 0.31 -23.23
C MET A 2 1.82 1.13 -23.37
N LYS A 3 2.18 1.54 -24.59
CA LYS A 3 3.29 2.49 -24.82
C LYS A 3 2.76 3.92 -24.81
N THR A 4 3.45 4.82 -24.13
CA THR A 4 3.10 6.24 -24.05
C THR A 4 4.34 7.08 -23.77
N VAL A 5 4.14 8.39 -23.65
CA VAL A 5 5.18 9.38 -23.41
C VAL A 5 4.88 10.15 -22.13
N VAL A 6 5.93 10.53 -21.42
CA VAL A 6 5.84 11.26 -20.15
C VAL A 6 6.32 12.69 -20.34
N TYR A 7 5.55 13.64 -19.82
CA TYR A 7 5.92 15.04 -19.73
C TYR A 7 5.85 15.53 -18.29
N GLN A 8 6.67 16.52 -17.96
CA GLN A 8 6.49 17.38 -16.79
C GLN A 8 6.22 18.80 -17.27
N GLY A 9 4.98 19.26 -17.12
CA GLY A 9 4.51 20.45 -17.84
C GLY A 9 4.60 20.25 -19.36
N GLU A 10 5.42 21.07 -20.02
CA GLU A 10 5.72 20.97 -21.46
C GLU A 10 7.04 20.23 -21.77
N ASN A 11 7.82 19.87 -20.75
CA ASN A 11 9.10 19.20 -20.95
C ASN A 11 8.90 17.70 -21.18
N PHE A 12 9.31 17.21 -22.35
CA PHE A 12 9.36 15.78 -22.65
C PHE A 12 10.40 15.10 -21.77
N LEU A 13 10.00 14.01 -21.11
CA LEU A 13 10.90 13.24 -20.25
C LEU A 13 11.37 11.93 -20.89
N GLY A 14 10.51 11.28 -21.69
CA GLY A 14 10.83 10.02 -22.36
C GLY A 14 9.62 9.15 -22.70
N GLU A 15 9.89 8.07 -23.42
CA GLU A 15 8.91 7.02 -23.72
C GLU A 15 8.88 5.94 -22.64
N VAL A 16 7.68 5.48 -22.29
CA VAL A 16 7.46 4.50 -21.23
C VAL A 16 6.48 3.42 -21.65
N GLU A 17 6.63 2.27 -21.02
CA GLU A 17 5.72 1.13 -21.10
C GLU A 17 4.96 1.01 -19.77
N ILE A 18 3.63 0.95 -19.87
CA ILE A 18 2.73 0.74 -18.75
C ILE A 18 2.20 -0.69 -18.74
N TYR A 19 2.34 -1.35 -17.60
CA TYR A 19 1.86 -2.68 -17.29
C TYR A 19 0.78 -2.56 -16.22
N PHE A 20 -0.49 -2.63 -16.62
CA PHE A 20 -1.62 -2.61 -15.69
C PHE A 20 -1.70 -3.91 -14.90
N GLU A 21 -1.99 -3.81 -13.61
CA GLU A 21 -2.31 -4.99 -12.80
C GLU A 21 -3.70 -5.54 -13.17
N ASN A 22 -3.86 -6.86 -13.10
CA ASN A 22 -5.12 -7.55 -13.42
C ASN A 22 -6.14 -7.43 -12.27
N ASN A 23 -6.56 -6.20 -11.98
CA ASN A 23 -7.59 -5.93 -10.98
C ASN A 23 -8.78 -5.21 -11.64
N THR A 24 -9.97 -5.80 -11.54
CA THR A 24 -11.24 -5.27 -12.09
C THR A 24 -11.60 -3.89 -11.53
N ASN A 25 -11.14 -3.56 -10.32
CA ASN A 25 -11.42 -2.27 -9.70
C ASN A 25 -10.76 -1.07 -10.42
N ASN A 26 -9.81 -1.33 -11.34
CA ASN A 26 -9.07 -0.28 -12.05
C ASN A 26 -9.50 -0.07 -13.51
N GLU A 27 -10.60 -0.66 -13.97
CA GLU A 27 -11.01 -0.59 -15.39
C GLU A 27 -11.29 0.84 -15.88
N VAL A 28 -12.04 1.64 -15.10
CA VAL A 28 -12.35 3.03 -15.46
C VAL A 28 -11.08 3.87 -15.53
N MET A 29 -10.21 3.72 -14.54
CA MET A 29 -8.89 4.35 -14.46
C MET A 29 -8.02 4.01 -15.68
N ARG A 30 -7.93 2.71 -16.01
CA ARG A 30 -7.23 2.22 -17.21
C ARG A 30 -7.81 2.81 -18.49
N MET A 31 -9.13 2.88 -18.61
CA MET A 31 -9.80 3.47 -19.76
C MET A 31 -9.48 4.98 -19.89
N MET A 32 -9.53 5.73 -18.79
CA MET A 32 -9.17 7.16 -18.79
C MET A 32 -7.71 7.39 -19.19
N MET A 33 -6.78 6.57 -18.69
CA MET A 33 -5.37 6.63 -19.11
C MET A 33 -5.19 6.32 -20.59
N MET A 34 -5.87 5.29 -21.11
CA MET A 34 -5.81 4.94 -22.52
C MET A 34 -6.37 6.06 -23.41
N MET A 35 -7.40 6.79 -22.96
CA MET A 35 -7.94 7.94 -23.69
C MET A 35 -6.99 9.15 -23.70
N LYS A 36 -6.27 9.41 -22.60
CA LYS A 36 -5.35 10.56 -22.51
C LYS A 36 -4.11 10.42 -23.41
N ARG A 37 -3.72 9.20 -23.79
CA ARG A 37 -2.58 8.85 -24.67
C ARG A 37 -1.18 9.33 -24.22
N VAL A 38 -1.11 10.26 -23.27
CA VAL A 38 0.11 10.92 -22.76
C VAL A 38 0.00 11.05 -21.24
N ILE A 39 1.11 10.81 -20.54
CA ILE A 39 1.25 11.07 -19.11
C ILE A 39 1.78 12.48 -18.91
N ARG A 40 1.08 13.29 -18.11
CA ARG A 40 1.52 14.63 -17.73
C ARG A 40 1.63 14.72 -16.20
N ILE A 41 2.87 14.78 -15.73
CA ILE A 41 3.19 15.06 -14.33
C ILE A 41 2.92 16.54 -14.08
N SER A 42 2.08 16.82 -13.08
CA SER A 42 1.75 18.19 -12.69
C SER A 42 2.75 18.74 -11.67
N HIS A 43 3.09 17.95 -10.66
CA HIS A 43 3.98 18.36 -9.57
C HIS A 43 4.56 17.14 -8.85
N PHE A 44 5.48 17.39 -7.92
CA PHE A 44 5.90 16.40 -6.92
C PHE A 44 5.04 16.54 -5.66
N SER A 45 4.69 15.42 -5.04
CA SER A 45 3.99 15.42 -3.75
C SER A 45 4.82 16.08 -2.65
N GLN A 46 4.16 16.38 -1.52
CA GLN A 46 4.90 16.69 -0.30
C GLN A 46 5.77 15.50 0.12
N ALA A 47 6.91 15.81 0.76
CA ALA A 47 7.78 14.77 1.34
C ALA A 47 7.23 14.36 2.70
N SER A 48 7.37 13.07 3.02
CA SER A 48 7.01 12.54 4.32
C SER A 48 8.25 12.35 5.18
N GLU A 49 8.23 12.88 6.41
CA GLU A 49 9.31 12.70 7.39
C GLU A 49 9.14 11.42 8.24
N ARG A 50 7.97 10.78 8.16
CA ARG A 50 7.58 9.66 9.04
C ARG A 50 7.54 8.32 8.32
N CYS A 51 7.05 8.30 7.09
CA CYS A 51 6.80 7.07 6.33
C CYS A 51 7.16 7.26 4.85
N PRO A 52 7.73 6.26 4.17
CA PRO A 52 7.96 6.37 2.73
C PRO A 52 6.62 6.48 1.96
N PRO A 53 6.56 7.15 0.80
CA PRO A 53 5.33 7.27 0.02
C PRO A 53 4.68 5.94 -0.29
N LEU A 54 5.48 4.91 -0.56
CA LEU A 54 5.01 3.56 -0.81
C LEU A 54 4.14 3.03 0.33
N ALA A 55 4.62 3.20 1.57
CA ALA A 55 3.90 2.77 2.76
C ALA A 55 2.55 3.48 2.90
N VAL A 56 2.56 4.82 2.80
CA VAL A 56 1.34 5.62 2.92
C VAL A 56 0.33 5.23 1.84
N LEU A 57 0.77 5.14 0.58
CA LEU A 57 -0.10 4.82 -0.56
C LEU A 57 -0.69 3.42 -0.46
N HIS A 58 0.06 2.43 0.01
CA HIS A 58 -0.50 1.09 0.28
C HIS A 58 -1.58 1.10 1.37
N THR A 59 -1.49 1.99 2.36
CA THR A 59 -2.50 2.11 3.41
C THR A 59 -3.77 2.79 2.94
N ILE A 60 -3.68 3.78 2.04
CA ILE A 60 -4.81 4.64 1.66
C ILE A 60 -5.48 4.25 0.34
N THR A 61 -4.81 3.45 -0.49
CA THR A 61 -5.38 2.96 -1.75
C THR A 61 -6.44 1.89 -1.49
N SER A 62 -7.54 1.93 -2.26
CA SER A 62 -8.57 0.87 -2.23
C SER A 62 -8.22 -0.33 -3.11
N SER A 63 -7.32 -0.15 -4.09
CA SER A 63 -7.11 -1.11 -5.18
C SER A 63 -5.66 -1.56 -5.32
N GLY A 64 -4.80 -1.19 -4.36
CA GLY A 64 -3.37 -1.49 -4.40
C GLY A 64 -2.65 -0.71 -5.50
N ILE A 65 -1.69 -1.38 -6.13
CA ILE A 65 -0.95 -0.89 -7.29
C ILE A 65 -1.85 -0.99 -8.52
N CYS A 66 -2.02 0.11 -9.25
CA CYS A 66 -2.83 0.13 -10.47
C CYS A 66 -2.03 -0.32 -11.70
N PHE A 67 -0.76 0.10 -11.77
CA PHE A 67 0.14 -0.26 -12.86
C PHE A 67 1.61 -0.08 -12.48
N LYS A 68 2.48 -0.68 -13.27
CA LYS A 68 3.93 -0.48 -13.26
C LYS A 68 4.33 0.26 -14.54
N MET A 69 5.27 1.19 -14.43
CA MET A 69 5.76 2.01 -15.53
C MET A 69 7.27 1.90 -15.62
N GLU A 70 7.77 1.58 -16.81
CA GLU A 70 9.19 1.40 -17.07
C GLU A 70 9.60 2.17 -18.33
N SER A 71 10.86 2.57 -18.43
CA SER A 71 11.41 3.17 -19.65
C SER A 71 11.33 2.18 -20.83
N SER A 72 10.85 2.61 -22.00
CA SER A 72 10.76 1.71 -23.16
C SER A 72 12.15 1.39 -23.72
N SER A 73 12.44 0.11 -23.89
CA SER A 73 13.70 -0.41 -24.48
C SER A 73 13.95 0.07 -25.92
N SER A 74 12.91 0.51 -26.62
CA SER A 74 12.96 0.92 -28.04
C SER A 74 13.71 2.24 -28.27
N TYR A 75 13.63 3.18 -27.32
CA TYR A 75 14.36 4.46 -27.33
C TYR A 75 15.80 4.29 -26.82
N ASN A 76 16.05 3.21 -26.08
CA ASN A 76 17.27 2.93 -25.34
C ASN A 76 18.38 2.25 -26.17
N ALA A 77 18.10 1.84 -27.42
CA ALA A 77 19.09 1.15 -28.26
C ALA A 77 20.07 2.11 -28.97
N PHE A 78 19.76 3.41 -29.05
CA PHE A 78 20.54 4.40 -29.81
C PHE A 78 21.29 5.42 -28.96
N ASP A 79 21.04 5.48 -27.65
CA ASP A 79 21.61 6.50 -26.76
C ASP A 79 22.54 5.87 -25.71
N GLN A 80 23.85 6.01 -25.90
CA GLN A 80 24.89 5.51 -24.99
C GLN A 80 24.93 6.26 -23.64
N HIS A 81 24.12 7.31 -23.47
CA HIS A 81 24.03 8.13 -22.25
C HIS A 81 22.85 7.78 -21.35
N HIS A 82 22.69 6.49 -21.00
CA HIS A 82 21.63 6.00 -20.09
C HIS A 82 21.56 6.70 -18.72
N GLN A 83 22.64 7.37 -18.28
CA GLN A 83 22.74 7.99 -16.96
C GLN A 83 22.09 9.39 -16.90
N ASP A 84 21.89 10.07 -18.04
CA ASP A 84 21.47 11.48 -18.08
C ASP A 84 20.04 11.69 -18.63
N SER A 85 19.25 10.62 -18.76
CA SER A 85 17.86 10.73 -19.22
C SER A 85 17.01 11.54 -18.22
N PRO A 86 16.13 12.47 -18.69
CA PRO A 86 15.21 13.18 -17.80
C PRO A 86 14.30 12.27 -16.97
N LEU A 87 13.96 11.07 -17.46
CA LEU A 87 13.23 10.05 -16.69
C LEU A 87 14.07 9.48 -15.53
N VAL A 88 15.38 9.31 -15.73
CA VAL A 88 16.31 8.89 -14.66
C VAL A 88 16.46 10.00 -13.61
N ALA A 89 16.52 11.26 -14.05
CA ALA A 89 16.55 12.41 -13.14
C ALA A 89 15.24 12.53 -12.32
N LEU A 90 14.08 12.34 -12.96
CA LEU A 90 12.77 12.29 -12.29
C LEU A 90 12.76 11.18 -11.23
N HIS A 91 13.15 9.96 -11.60
CA HIS A 91 13.20 8.80 -10.71
C HIS A 91 14.12 9.05 -9.51
N SER A 92 15.34 9.50 -9.77
CA SER A 92 16.34 9.81 -8.75
C SER A 92 15.85 10.88 -7.78
N THR A 93 15.13 11.89 -8.28
CA THR A 93 14.55 12.95 -7.46
C THR A 93 13.46 12.40 -6.54
N CYS A 94 12.52 11.60 -7.06
CA CYS A 94 11.49 10.96 -6.24
C CYS A 94 12.09 10.08 -5.14
N VAL A 95 13.12 9.28 -5.48
CA VAL A 95 13.82 8.41 -4.54
C VAL A 95 14.56 9.20 -3.46
N ARG A 96 15.34 10.21 -3.86
CA ARG A 96 16.17 10.99 -2.95
C ARG A 96 15.33 11.83 -2.00
N ASP A 97 14.28 12.46 -2.52
CA ASP A 97 13.50 13.45 -1.77
C ASP A 97 12.29 12.82 -1.07
N ASN A 98 12.11 11.50 -1.17
CA ASN A 98 10.99 10.74 -0.60
C ASN A 98 9.62 11.28 -1.08
N LYS A 99 9.53 11.56 -2.38
CA LYS A 99 8.37 12.14 -3.05
C LYS A 99 7.84 11.23 -4.15
N THR A 100 6.65 11.56 -4.62
CA THR A 100 6.03 10.95 -5.79
C THR A 100 5.84 11.99 -6.88
N ALA A 101 5.80 11.55 -8.13
CA ALA A 101 5.37 12.40 -9.23
C ALA A 101 3.86 12.23 -9.42
N VAL A 102 3.11 13.32 -9.41
CA VAL A 102 1.65 13.31 -9.37
C VAL A 102 1.05 13.58 -10.74
N ILE A 103 0.09 12.76 -11.16
CA ILE A 103 -0.67 12.92 -12.40
C ILE A 103 -2.14 13.12 -12.04
N PRO A 104 -2.75 14.28 -12.38
CA PRO A 104 -4.15 14.52 -12.09
C PRO A 104 -5.07 13.71 -13.01
N LEU A 105 -6.16 13.17 -12.45
CA LEU A 105 -7.13 12.35 -13.16
C LEU A 105 -8.57 12.59 -12.65
N GLY A 106 -9.15 13.73 -13.02
CA GLY A 106 -10.50 14.09 -12.57
C GLY A 106 -10.50 14.30 -11.05
N GLU A 107 -11.40 13.61 -10.34
CA GLU A 107 -11.49 13.62 -8.87
C GLU A 107 -10.44 12.72 -8.18
N GLN A 108 -9.60 12.06 -8.98
CA GLN A 108 -8.52 11.21 -8.52
C GLN A 108 -7.17 11.78 -8.96
N GLU A 109 -6.13 11.26 -8.34
CA GLU A 109 -4.76 11.51 -8.74
C GLU A 109 -3.95 10.21 -8.71
N ILE A 110 -2.93 10.17 -9.55
CA ILE A 110 -2.03 9.03 -9.64
C ILE A 110 -0.69 9.46 -9.08
N HIS A 111 -0.23 8.75 -8.07
CA HIS A 111 1.10 8.90 -7.54
C HIS A 111 2.02 7.87 -8.18
N LEU A 112 3.04 8.35 -8.89
CA LEU A 112 4.15 7.54 -9.36
C LEU A 112 5.20 7.44 -8.27
N VAL A 113 5.27 6.27 -7.63
CA VAL A 113 6.28 5.94 -6.62
C VAL A 113 7.48 5.34 -7.32
N ALA A 114 8.65 5.98 -7.18
CA ALA A 114 9.89 5.48 -7.76
C ALA A 114 10.38 4.24 -6.99
N MET A 115 10.61 3.15 -7.70
CA MET A 115 11.01 1.87 -7.13
C MET A 115 12.47 1.58 -7.44
N ARG A 116 13.19 1.02 -6.46
CA ARG A 116 14.56 0.51 -6.65
C ARG A 116 14.47 -0.96 -7.04
N SER A 117 14.95 -1.33 -8.23
CA SER A 117 15.06 -2.75 -8.60
C SER A 117 16.16 -3.42 -7.78
N ARG A 118 15.85 -4.57 -7.15
CA ARG A 118 16.87 -5.40 -6.47
C ARG A 118 17.54 -6.41 -7.42
N ARG A 119 16.90 -6.72 -8.56
CA ARG A 119 17.29 -7.82 -9.46
C ARG A 119 18.04 -7.37 -10.71
N MET A 120 17.93 -6.11 -11.10
CA MET A 120 18.66 -5.59 -12.25
C MET A 120 19.83 -4.74 -11.78
N SER A 121 21.01 -5.08 -12.29
CA SER A 121 22.18 -4.20 -12.35
C SER A 121 21.96 -2.93 -13.19
N SER A 122 20.74 -2.67 -13.67
CA SER A 122 20.41 -1.56 -14.55
C SER A 122 19.76 -0.41 -13.81
N THR A 123 20.23 0.79 -14.14
CA THR A 123 19.74 2.11 -13.71
C THR A 123 18.39 2.48 -14.30
N THR A 124 17.58 1.50 -14.70
CA THR A 124 16.35 1.75 -15.47
C THR A 124 15.26 2.32 -14.55
N PRO A 125 14.69 3.49 -14.88
CA PRO A 125 13.59 4.07 -14.11
C PRO A 125 12.38 3.15 -14.08
N CYS A 126 11.96 2.76 -12.87
CA CYS A 126 10.75 1.97 -12.64
C CYS A 126 9.87 2.70 -11.62
N PHE A 127 8.58 2.82 -11.93
CA PHE A 127 7.60 3.45 -11.07
C PHE A 127 6.39 2.54 -10.86
N TRP A 128 5.83 2.57 -9.66
CA TRP A 128 4.53 1.98 -9.36
C TRP A 128 3.49 3.09 -9.26
N GLY A 129 2.40 2.94 -10.00
CA GLY A 129 1.29 3.89 -10.03
C GLY A 129 0.21 3.48 -9.04
N PHE A 130 -0.13 4.40 -8.13
CA PHE A 130 -1.24 4.26 -7.18
C PHE A 130 -2.29 5.31 -7.51
N CYS A 131 -3.55 4.90 -7.62
CA CYS A 131 -4.68 5.81 -7.81
C CYS A 131 -5.38 6.06 -6.47
N VAL A 132 -5.51 7.33 -6.09
CA VAL A 132 -6.16 7.76 -4.84
C VAL A 132 -7.07 8.95 -5.12
N GLY A 133 -7.96 9.28 -4.19
CA GLY A 133 -8.74 10.53 -4.27
C GLY A 133 -7.83 11.75 -4.22
N SER A 134 -8.17 12.78 -4.98
CA SER A 134 -7.39 14.03 -5.05
C SER A 134 -7.14 14.62 -3.65
N GLY A 135 -5.88 14.87 -3.30
CA GLY A 135 -5.46 15.46 -2.02
C GLY A 135 -5.48 14.49 -0.82
N LEU A 136 -5.86 13.22 -1.02
CA LEU A 136 -5.89 12.24 0.07
C LEU A 136 -4.48 11.97 0.61
N TYR A 137 -3.50 11.83 -0.28
CA TYR A 137 -2.11 11.60 0.12
C TYR A 137 -1.57 12.73 1.00
N ASP A 138 -1.76 13.99 0.58
CA ASP A 138 -1.30 15.16 1.33
C ASP A 138 -2.04 15.32 2.68
N SER A 139 -3.33 15.01 2.70
CA SER A 139 -4.12 14.99 3.94
C SER A 139 -3.56 13.95 4.93
N CYS A 140 -3.22 12.76 4.45
CA CYS A 140 -2.60 11.72 5.25
C CYS A 140 -1.20 12.11 5.76
N LEU A 141 -0.38 12.76 4.93
CA LEU A 141 0.92 13.28 5.36
C LEU A 141 0.77 14.34 6.46
N SER A 142 -0.18 15.25 6.29
CA SER A 142 -0.48 16.26 7.31
C SER A 142 -0.84 15.62 8.64
N MET A 143 -1.69 14.59 8.64
CA MET A 143 -2.08 13.87 9.85
C MET A 143 -0.93 13.05 10.48
N LEU A 144 -0.07 12.44 9.66
CA LEU A 144 1.13 11.74 10.14
C LEU A 144 2.11 12.72 10.82
N ASN A 145 2.30 13.90 10.22
CA ASN A 145 3.18 14.94 10.76
C ASN A 145 2.64 15.52 12.07
N LEU A 146 1.31 15.72 12.15
CA LEU A 146 0.62 16.13 13.37
C LEU A 146 0.48 15.01 14.42
N ARG A 147 0.91 13.78 14.10
CA ARG A 147 0.78 12.58 14.95
C ARG A 147 -0.67 12.24 15.31
N CYS A 148 -1.64 12.63 14.49
CA CYS A 148 -3.03 12.20 14.63
C CYS A 148 -3.39 11.00 13.73
N LEU A 149 -2.48 10.60 12.85
CA LEU A 149 -2.52 9.32 12.14
C LEU A 149 -1.24 8.53 12.45
N GLY A 150 -1.36 7.22 12.66
CA GLY A 150 -0.25 6.29 12.83
C GLY A 150 -0.36 5.14 11.84
N ILE A 151 0.76 4.74 11.23
CA ILE A 151 0.85 3.54 10.39
C ILE A 151 1.79 2.57 11.11
N VAL A 152 1.31 1.36 11.34
CA VAL A 152 2.08 0.28 11.99
C VAL A 152 2.60 -0.64 10.90
N PHE A 153 3.93 -0.74 10.77
CA PHE A 153 4.59 -1.55 9.74
C PHE A 153 4.99 -2.94 10.22
N ASP A 154 4.87 -3.21 11.52
CA ASP A 154 5.24 -4.48 12.11
C ASP A 154 4.03 -5.22 12.66
N LEU A 155 4.01 -6.51 12.41
CA LEU A 155 3.40 -7.46 13.32
C LEU A 155 4.57 -7.94 14.18
N ASP A 156 4.99 -7.11 15.16
CA ASP A 156 6.12 -7.43 16.03
C ASP A 156 5.97 -8.87 16.54
N GLU A 157 7.07 -9.61 16.74
CA GLU A 157 7.00 -10.90 17.44
C GLU A 157 6.24 -10.77 18.76
N THR A 158 6.29 -9.60 19.41
CA THR A 158 5.45 -9.28 20.58
C THR A 158 3.96 -9.32 20.28
N LEU A 159 3.49 -8.75 19.16
CA LEU A 159 2.09 -8.82 18.72
C LEU A 159 1.71 -10.25 18.32
N ILE A 160 2.60 -11.02 17.69
CA ILE A 160 2.34 -12.42 17.33
C ILE A 160 2.28 -13.30 18.59
N VAL A 161 3.27 -13.21 19.49
CA VAL A 161 3.35 -13.95 20.76
C VAL A 161 2.18 -13.61 21.68
N ALA A 162 1.77 -12.34 21.71
CA ALA A 162 0.62 -11.85 22.47
C ALA A 162 -0.74 -12.28 21.91
N ASN A 163 -0.79 -12.85 20.70
CA ASN A 163 -2.00 -13.32 20.02
C ASN A 163 -1.85 -14.79 19.55
N THR A 164 -1.19 -15.61 20.37
CA THR A 164 -1.19 -17.07 20.23
C THR A 164 -2.42 -17.68 20.90
N MET A 165 -2.81 -18.90 20.50
CA MET A 165 -3.88 -19.67 21.16
C MET A 165 -3.70 -19.70 22.69
N ARG A 166 -2.49 -19.98 23.15
CA ARG A 166 -2.14 -20.01 24.59
C ARG A 166 -2.34 -18.64 25.25
N SER A 167 -1.88 -17.56 24.62
CA SER A 167 -2.03 -16.22 25.20
C SER A 167 -3.50 -15.78 25.35
N PHE A 168 -4.39 -16.21 24.44
CA PHE A 168 -5.83 -15.97 24.59
C PHE A 168 -6.42 -16.80 25.74
N GLU A 169 -6.03 -18.07 25.88
CA GLU A 169 -6.47 -18.94 26.98
C GLU A 169 -6.06 -18.36 28.34
N ASP A 170 -4.80 -17.93 28.48
CA ASP A 170 -4.27 -17.34 29.71
C ASP A 170 -5.02 -16.05 30.09
N ARG A 171 -5.35 -15.18 29.11
CA ARG A 171 -6.11 -13.94 29.34
C ARG A 171 -7.56 -14.19 29.73
N ILE A 172 -8.21 -15.15 29.07
CA ILE A 172 -9.58 -15.56 29.39
C ILE A 172 -9.63 -16.09 30.83
N GLU A 173 -8.72 -16.99 31.21
CA GLU A 173 -8.66 -17.55 32.56
C GLU A 173 -8.39 -16.46 33.61
N ALA A 174 -7.44 -15.55 33.34
CA ALA A 174 -7.14 -14.44 34.25
C ALA A 174 -8.35 -13.51 34.45
N LEU A 175 -9.10 -13.19 33.39
CA LEU A 175 -10.31 -12.37 33.48
C LEU A 175 -11.45 -13.11 34.19
N GLN A 176 -11.66 -14.39 33.92
CA GLN A 176 -12.66 -15.20 34.60
C GLN A 176 -12.41 -15.28 36.12
N ARG A 177 -11.14 -15.39 36.53
CA ARG A 177 -10.76 -15.33 37.96
C ARG A 177 -11.02 -13.97 38.59
N LYS A 178 -10.87 -12.87 37.84
CA LYS A 178 -11.20 -11.52 38.35
C LYS A 178 -12.71 -11.30 38.41
N ILE A 179 -13.46 -11.84 37.44
CA ILE A 179 -14.93 -11.77 37.38
C ILE A 179 -15.56 -12.43 38.60
N SER A 180 -15.01 -13.56 39.07
CA SER A 180 -15.58 -14.28 40.22
C SER A 180 -15.48 -13.54 41.56
N VAL A 181 -14.65 -12.49 41.64
CA VAL A 181 -14.44 -11.67 42.84
C VAL A 181 -14.89 -10.22 42.65
N GLU A 182 -15.35 -9.84 41.46
CA GLU A 182 -15.84 -8.49 41.16
C GLU A 182 -17.29 -8.33 41.61
N THR A 183 -17.59 -7.21 42.25
CA THR A 183 -18.91 -6.93 42.84
C THR A 183 -19.62 -5.77 42.18
N ASP A 184 -18.89 -4.87 41.51
CA ASP A 184 -19.47 -3.76 40.76
C ASP A 184 -20.09 -4.27 39.44
N PRO A 185 -21.41 -4.15 39.24
CA PRO A 185 -22.10 -4.62 38.04
C PRO A 185 -21.60 -3.99 36.74
N HIS A 186 -21.16 -2.72 36.77
CA HIS A 186 -20.67 -2.05 35.56
C HIS A 186 -19.31 -2.58 35.13
N ARG A 187 -18.41 -2.82 36.10
CA ARG A 187 -17.10 -3.44 35.85
C ARG A 187 -17.25 -4.90 35.40
N LEU A 188 -18.16 -5.64 36.03
CA LEU A 188 -18.50 -7.02 35.65
C LEU A 188 -18.95 -7.09 34.18
N ALA A 189 -19.87 -6.23 33.75
CA ALA A 189 -20.34 -6.18 32.37
C ALA A 189 -19.19 -5.88 31.39
N GLY A 190 -18.30 -4.94 31.72
CA GLY A 190 -17.12 -4.63 30.93
C GLY A 190 -16.17 -5.82 30.79
N MET A 191 -15.90 -6.51 31.89
CA MET A 191 -15.03 -7.69 31.90
C MET A 191 -15.64 -8.88 31.14
N MET A 192 -16.95 -9.10 31.25
CA MET A 192 -17.65 -10.14 30.48
C MET A 192 -17.61 -9.85 28.97
N ALA A 193 -17.81 -8.59 28.57
CA ALA A 193 -17.66 -8.19 27.17
C ALA A 193 -16.22 -8.42 26.67
N GLU A 194 -15.21 -8.14 27.49
CA GLU A 194 -13.81 -8.40 27.15
C GLU A 194 -13.51 -9.90 27.00
N VAL A 195 -14.01 -10.76 27.90
CA VAL A 195 -13.88 -12.22 27.78
C VAL A 195 -14.49 -12.71 26.47
N LYS A 196 -15.68 -12.21 26.12
CA LYS A 196 -16.34 -12.57 24.86
C LYS A 196 -15.47 -12.21 23.65
N ARG A 197 -14.89 -11.01 23.61
CA ARG A 197 -13.97 -10.60 22.52
C ARG A 197 -12.79 -11.57 22.39
N TYR A 198 -12.11 -11.91 23.49
CA TYR A 198 -11.00 -12.87 23.43
C TYR A 198 -11.44 -14.27 23.01
N GLN A 199 -12.66 -14.70 23.34
CA GLN A 199 -13.21 -15.97 22.88
C GLN A 199 -13.48 -15.97 21.37
N ASP A 200 -14.04 -14.88 20.85
CA ASP A 200 -14.32 -14.69 19.43
C ASP A 200 -13.00 -14.64 18.64
N ASP A 201 -12.02 -13.86 19.08
CA ASP A 201 -10.68 -13.76 18.46
C ASP A 201 -9.96 -15.12 18.45
N ARG A 202 -10.01 -15.86 19.58
CA ARG A 202 -9.45 -17.21 19.68
C ARG A 202 -10.13 -18.18 18.71
N ALA A 203 -11.44 -18.05 18.50
CA ALA A 203 -12.17 -18.91 17.57
C ALA A 203 -11.74 -18.66 16.12
N ILE A 204 -11.52 -17.40 15.73
CA ILE A 204 -11.00 -17.01 14.41
C ILE A 204 -9.60 -17.61 14.22
N LEU A 205 -8.70 -17.44 15.19
CA LEU A 205 -7.34 -17.98 15.11
C LEU A 205 -7.35 -19.51 14.97
N LYS A 206 -8.20 -20.19 15.75
CA LYS A 206 -8.36 -21.65 15.67
C LYS A 206 -8.86 -22.08 14.29
N GLN A 207 -9.87 -21.39 13.75
CA GLN A 207 -10.42 -21.70 12.44
C GLN A 207 -9.36 -21.59 11.35
N TYR A 208 -8.56 -20.51 11.38
CA TYR A 208 -7.44 -20.33 10.47
C TYR A 208 -6.43 -21.47 10.59
N ALA A 209 -5.97 -21.76 11.81
CA ALA A 209 -4.97 -22.79 12.06
C ALA A 209 -5.40 -24.20 11.65
N GLU A 210 -6.70 -24.50 11.66
CA GLU A 210 -7.25 -25.80 11.30
C GLU A 210 -7.64 -25.92 9.81
N THR A 211 -7.97 -24.80 9.14
CA THR A 211 -8.63 -24.85 7.82
C THR A 211 -8.01 -23.96 6.75
N ASP A 212 -6.97 -23.18 7.09
CA ASP A 212 -6.38 -22.13 6.25
C ASP A 212 -7.41 -21.10 5.74
N GLN A 213 -8.52 -20.97 6.46
CA GLN A 213 -9.65 -20.11 6.12
C GLN A 213 -10.27 -19.54 7.39
N VAL A 214 -10.87 -18.35 7.28
CA VAL A 214 -11.65 -17.74 8.35
C VAL A 214 -12.99 -17.27 7.83
N VAL A 215 -14.02 -17.37 8.66
CA VAL A 215 -15.33 -16.79 8.39
C VAL A 215 -15.55 -15.64 9.37
N ASP A 216 -15.54 -14.43 8.85
CA ASP A 216 -15.80 -13.23 9.63
C ASP A 216 -16.94 -12.43 8.99
N ASN A 217 -17.92 -12.03 9.80
CA ASN A 217 -19.13 -11.30 9.37
C ASN A 217 -19.87 -11.95 8.17
N GLY A 218 -19.89 -13.28 8.11
CA GLY A 218 -20.52 -14.04 7.02
C GLY A 218 -19.71 -14.11 5.72
N LYS A 219 -18.52 -13.50 5.67
CA LYS A 219 -17.60 -13.56 4.54
C LYS A 219 -16.50 -14.58 4.81
N VAL A 220 -16.22 -15.43 3.82
CA VAL A 220 -15.12 -16.40 3.86
C VAL A 220 -13.86 -15.75 3.32
N TYR A 221 -12.78 -15.81 4.08
CA TYR A 221 -11.44 -15.42 3.67
C TYR A 221 -10.59 -16.68 3.61
N LYS A 222 -9.94 -16.92 2.48
CA LYS A 222 -9.05 -18.08 2.29
C LYS A 222 -7.62 -17.60 2.20
N VAL A 223 -6.68 -18.44 2.63
CA VAL A 223 -5.26 -18.18 2.39
C VAL A 223 -5.02 -18.07 0.89
N GLU A 224 -4.37 -16.99 0.47
CA GLU A 224 -3.86 -16.83 -0.88
C GLU A 224 -2.34 -16.74 -0.76
N ALA A 225 -1.66 -17.79 -1.23
CA ALA A 225 -0.21 -17.74 -1.32
C ALA A 225 0.18 -16.77 -2.43
N GLU A 226 1.18 -15.92 -2.16
CA GLU A 226 1.77 -15.06 -3.18
C GLU A 226 2.34 -15.94 -4.31
N VAL A 227 1.74 -15.84 -5.50
CA VAL A 227 2.22 -16.56 -6.68
C VAL A 227 3.44 -15.81 -7.21
N ILE A 228 4.64 -16.30 -6.88
CA ILE A 228 5.88 -15.78 -7.44
C ILE A 228 5.97 -16.26 -8.90
N PRO A 229 5.95 -15.37 -9.90
CA PRO A 229 6.17 -15.77 -11.29
C PRO A 229 7.61 -16.29 -11.44
N ALA A 230 7.75 -17.45 -12.09
CA ALA A 230 9.03 -18.00 -12.53
C ALA A 230 9.64 -17.14 -13.65
#